data_AF-A0A0V0HB96-F1
#
_entry.id   AF-A0A0V0HB96-F1
#
_cell.length_a   1.000
_cell.length_b   1.000
_cell.length_c   1.000
_cell.angle_alpha   90.00
_cell.angle_beta   90.00
_cell.angle_gamma   90.00
#
_symmetry.space_group_name_H-M   'P 1'
#
loop_
_entity.id
_entity.type
_entity.pdbx_description
1 polymer ?
#
loop_
_entity_poly.entity_id
_entity_poly.type
_entity_poly.pdbx_seq_one_letter_code
_entity_poly.pdbx_strand_id
1 'polypeptide(L)'
;MEGSMIEEDELPVLAQFQYLRMLIVNAGDRDDEIFLERLEKLLPPKSLEELYLRHFCGRTTPAWIAPELLDGLQYLCIEDSLVLQRLSDRFRGSEGNKWKIEGLCLKYLPNLEETWEEIKSAMPGLKYVEVSHCNSLKSFSCSVKNIDFWR
;
A
#
# COMPACT_ATOMS: atom_id res chain seq x y z
N MET A 1 -14.55 19.10 -12.92
CA MET A 1 -13.79 18.30 -13.91
C MET A 1 -14.29 16.88 -13.77
N GLU A 2 -15.10 16.42 -14.73
CA GLU A 2 -15.39 14.98 -14.83
C GLU A 2 -14.08 14.31 -15.26
N GLY A 3 -13.50 13.51 -14.36
CA GLY A 3 -12.38 12.66 -14.73
C GLY A 3 -12.89 11.56 -15.66
N SER A 4 -12.13 11.24 -16.71
CA SER A 4 -12.40 10.07 -17.53
C SER A 4 -12.22 8.80 -16.69
N MET A 5 -13.09 7.81 -16.89
CA MET A 5 -12.91 6.48 -16.29
C MET A 5 -11.81 5.73 -17.02
N ILE A 6 -10.91 5.08 -16.27
CA ILE A 6 -9.89 4.20 -16.85
C ILE A 6 -10.60 2.98 -17.47
N GLU A 7 -10.37 2.75 -18.76
CA GLU A 7 -10.90 1.59 -19.49
C GLU A 7 -10.06 0.32 -19.20
N GLU A 8 -10.63 -0.87 -19.40
CA GLU A 8 -9.95 -2.12 -19.01
C GLU A 8 -8.65 -2.38 -19.79
N ASP A 9 -8.58 -1.92 -21.03
CA ASP A 9 -7.39 -2.00 -21.90
C ASP A 9 -6.30 -0.98 -21.53
N GLU A 10 -6.63 0.04 -20.74
CA GLU A 10 -5.67 1.02 -20.22
C GLU A 10 -4.97 0.54 -18.93
N LEU A 11 -5.54 -0.43 -18.21
CA LEU A 11 -4.99 -0.99 -16.97
C LEU A 11 -3.54 -1.52 -17.09
N PRO A 12 -3.14 -2.24 -18.16
CA PRO A 12 -1.76 -2.71 -18.32
C PRO A 12 -0.78 -1.61 -18.75
N VAL A 13 -1.25 -0.42 -19.15
CA VAL A 13 -0.37 0.66 -19.64
C VAL A 13 0.59 1.13 -18.55
N LEU A 14 0.17 1.11 -17.29
CA LEU A 14 1.01 1.45 -16.15
C LEU A 14 2.28 0.60 -16.06
N ALA A 15 2.21 -0.68 -16.44
CA ALA A 15 3.36 -1.57 -16.41
C ALA A 15 4.45 -1.20 -17.45
N GLN A 16 4.10 -0.40 -18.46
CA GLN A 16 5.02 -0.02 -19.54
C GLN A 16 5.94 1.15 -19.17
N PHE A 17 5.66 1.88 -18.07
CA PHE A 17 6.50 3.01 -17.65
C PHE A 17 7.78 2.53 -16.95
N GLN A 18 8.84 2.36 -17.73
CA GLN A 18 10.13 1.82 -17.26
C GLN A 18 10.90 2.71 -16.28
N TYR A 19 10.50 3.98 -16.14
CA TYR A 19 11.17 4.97 -15.28
C TYR A 19 10.25 5.53 -14.20
N LEU A 20 9.03 5.00 -14.06
CA LEU A 20 8.12 5.46 -13.00
C LEU A 20 8.61 4.92 -11.67
N ARG A 21 9.12 5.81 -10.81
CA ARG A 21 9.63 5.48 -9.48
C ARG A 21 8.61 5.70 -8.37
N MET A 22 7.66 6.61 -8.59
CA MET A 22 6.63 6.97 -7.61
C MET A 22 5.25 6.87 -8.23
N LEU A 23 4.31 6.24 -7.52
CA LEU A 23 2.92 6.12 -7.90
C LEU A 23 2.04 6.53 -6.72
N ILE A 24 1.11 7.45 -6.99
CA ILE A 24 0.08 7.86 -6.04
C ILE A 24 -1.26 7.42 -6.59
N VAL A 25 -1.93 6.52 -5.88
CA VAL A 25 -3.29 6.08 -6.15
C VAL A 25 -4.21 6.77 -5.15
N ASN A 26 -4.97 7.75 -5.62
CA ASN A 26 -6.04 8.37 -4.83
C ASN A 26 -7.39 7.83 -5.30
N ALA A 27 -8.03 7.01 -4.45
CA ALA A 27 -9.30 6.37 -4.75
C ALA A 27 -10.53 7.27 -4.50
N GLY A 28 -10.33 8.46 -3.91
CA GLY A 28 -11.35 9.50 -3.79
C GLY A 28 -12.57 9.11 -2.95
N ASP A 29 -12.39 8.23 -1.96
CA ASP A 29 -13.42 7.71 -1.06
C ASP A 29 -14.56 6.98 -1.80
N ARG A 30 -14.30 6.55 -3.04
CA ARG A 30 -15.25 5.80 -3.86
C ARG A 30 -15.34 4.37 -3.37
N ASP A 31 -16.55 3.95 -3.02
CA ASP A 31 -16.89 2.60 -2.57
C ASP A 31 -17.60 1.78 -3.66
N ASP A 32 -17.59 2.26 -4.92
CA ASP A 32 -18.22 1.55 -6.02
C ASP A 32 -17.45 0.28 -6.39
N GLU A 33 -18.17 -0.85 -6.40
CA GLU A 33 -17.60 -2.19 -6.60
C GLU A 33 -16.86 -2.29 -7.94
N ILE A 34 -17.40 -1.66 -8.99
CA ILE A 34 -16.79 -1.64 -10.33
C ILE A 34 -15.42 -0.95 -10.31
N PHE A 35 -15.29 0.18 -9.62
CA PHE A 35 -14.01 0.86 -9.46
C PHE A 35 -13.02 0.02 -8.66
N LEU A 36 -13.45 -0.61 -7.56
CA LEU A 36 -12.59 -1.47 -6.76
C LEU A 36 -12.09 -2.67 -7.58
N GLU A 37 -12.96 -3.30 -8.37
CA GLU A 37 -12.60 -4.38 -9.29
C GLU A 37 -11.59 -3.92 -10.36
N ARG A 38 -11.75 -2.71 -10.90
CA ARG A 38 -10.78 -2.14 -11.86
C ARG A 38 -9.44 -1.84 -11.18
N LEU A 39 -9.47 -1.30 -9.97
CA LEU A 39 -8.27 -1.01 -9.19
C LEU A 39 -7.48 -2.30 -8.90
N GLU A 40 -8.18 -3.41 -8.66
CA GLU A 40 -7.59 -4.73 -8.43
C GLU A 40 -6.82 -5.26 -9.65
N LYS A 41 -7.20 -4.84 -10.85
CA LYS A 41 -6.57 -5.25 -12.12
C LYS A 41 -5.37 -4.39 -12.52
N LEU A 42 -5.00 -3.37 -11.73
CA LEU A 42 -3.84 -2.53 -12.03
C LEU A 42 -2.55 -3.35 -11.98
N LEU A 43 -1.67 -3.10 -12.93
CA LEU A 43 -0.33 -3.69 -12.97
C LEU A 43 0.71 -2.59 -12.77
N PRO A 44 1.38 -2.52 -11.60
CA PRO A 44 2.38 -1.52 -11.34
C PRO A 44 3.66 -1.77 -12.18
N PRO A 45 4.40 -0.72 -12.55
CA PRO A 45 5.68 -0.87 -13.23
C PRO A 45 6.75 -1.45 -12.30
N LYS A 46 7.68 -2.21 -12.90
CA LYS A 46 8.78 -2.87 -12.17
C LYS A 46 9.82 -1.92 -11.58
N SER A 47 9.87 -0.67 -12.07
CA SER A 47 10.76 0.38 -11.56
C SER A 47 10.23 1.09 -10.32
N LEU A 48 9.05 0.71 -9.80
CA LEU A 48 8.39 1.44 -8.73
C LEU A 48 9.15 1.28 -7.40
N GLU A 49 9.50 2.41 -6.79
CA GLU A 49 10.22 2.50 -5.52
C GLU A 49 9.33 3.04 -4.40
N GLU A 50 8.36 3.90 -4.73
CA GLU A 50 7.45 4.54 -3.77
C GLU A 50 5.99 4.39 -4.19
N LEU A 51 5.15 3.91 -3.27
CA LEU A 51 3.71 3.74 -3.49
C LEU A 51 2.92 4.44 -2.38
N TYR A 52 1.97 5.27 -2.81
CA TYR A 52 1.00 5.92 -1.93
C TYR A 52 -0.41 5.47 -2.31
N LEU A 53 -1.12 4.86 -1.36
CA LEU A 53 -2.54 4.53 -1.49
C LEU A 53 -3.35 5.43 -0.55
N ARG A 54 -4.27 6.21 -1.12
CA ARG A 54 -5.09 7.18 -0.36
C ARG A 54 -6.57 6.97 -0.63
N HIS A 55 -7.40 7.22 0.38
CA HIS A 55 -8.86 7.25 0.25
C HIS A 55 -9.45 5.97 -0.34
N PHE A 56 -8.86 4.81 -0.01
CA PHE A 56 -9.27 3.52 -0.53
C PHE A 56 -10.38 2.91 0.32
N CYS A 57 -11.51 2.58 -0.32
CA CYS A 57 -12.69 2.04 0.36
C CYS A 57 -12.81 0.50 0.33
N GLY A 58 -11.78 -0.23 -0.10
CA GLY A 58 -11.76 -1.69 0.01
C GLY A 58 -11.39 -2.15 1.42
N ARG A 59 -11.99 -3.27 1.87
CA ARG A 59 -11.71 -3.84 3.20
C ARG A 59 -10.32 -4.49 3.31
N THR A 60 -9.76 -4.91 2.19
CA THR A 60 -8.41 -5.46 2.06
C THR A 60 -7.65 -4.70 0.99
N THR A 61 -6.35 -4.47 1.18
CA THR A 61 -5.51 -3.84 0.15
C THR A 61 -5.57 -4.62 -1.17
N PRO A 62 -5.39 -3.96 -2.33
CA PRO A 62 -5.33 -4.67 -3.60
C PRO A 62 -4.27 -5.78 -3.62
N ALA A 63 -4.54 -6.90 -4.28
CA ALA A 63 -3.65 -8.07 -4.28
C ALA A 63 -2.38 -7.87 -5.12
N TRP A 64 -2.30 -6.78 -5.88
CA TRP A 64 -1.06 -6.34 -6.54
C TRP A 64 -0.10 -5.61 -5.60
N ILE A 65 -0.53 -5.20 -4.41
CA ILE A 65 0.35 -4.74 -3.33
C ILE A 65 0.99 -5.96 -2.66
N ALA A 66 1.95 -6.56 -3.37
CA ALA A 66 2.60 -7.80 -2.98
C ALA A 66 4.09 -7.80 -3.40
N PRO A 67 4.99 -8.44 -2.62
CA PRO A 67 6.43 -8.40 -2.89
C PRO A 67 6.82 -9.06 -4.22
N GLU A 68 6.05 -10.03 -4.73
CA GLU A 68 6.24 -10.65 -6.05
C GLU A 68 6.11 -9.64 -7.21
N LEU A 69 5.23 -8.65 -7.04
CA LEU A 69 4.86 -7.71 -8.08
C LEU A 69 5.62 -6.40 -7.96
N LEU A 70 5.95 -6.00 -6.73
CA LEU A 70 6.58 -4.75 -6.35
C LEU A 70 7.97 -4.99 -5.71
N ASP A 71 8.82 -5.74 -6.40
CA ASP A 71 10.11 -6.22 -5.87
C ASP A 71 11.18 -5.13 -5.71
N GLY A 72 10.99 -3.98 -6.38
CA GLY A 72 11.81 -2.77 -6.24
C GLY A 72 11.31 -1.76 -5.20
N LEU A 73 10.15 -2.02 -4.56
CA LEU A 73 9.51 -1.05 -3.68
C LEU A 73 10.32 -0.86 -2.39
N GLN A 74 10.62 0.40 -2.07
CA GLN A 74 11.39 0.82 -0.90
C GLN A 74 10.51 1.49 0.15
N TYR A 75 9.44 2.16 -0.27
CA TYR A 75 8.53 2.90 0.61
C TYR A 75 7.06 2.64 0.25
N LEU A 76 6.26 2.35 1.28
CA LEU A 76 4.81 2.19 1.17
C LEU A 76 4.11 3.14 2.15
N CYS A 77 3.16 3.89 1.63
CA CYS A 77 2.31 4.77 2.41
C CYS A 77 0.83 4.46 2.15
N ILE A 78 0.07 4.23 3.22
CA ILE A 78 -1.38 4.05 3.16
C ILE A 78 -2.02 5.08 4.08
N GLU A 79 -2.86 5.95 3.51
CA GLU A 79 -3.47 7.07 4.21
C GLU A 79 -4.98 7.13 3.95
N ASP A 80 -5.72 7.70 4.90
CA ASP A 80 -7.13 8.12 4.73
C ASP A 80 -8.09 7.00 4.25
N SER A 81 -7.76 5.74 4.52
CA SER A 81 -8.52 4.58 4.06
C SER A 81 -9.34 4.00 5.22
N LEU A 82 -10.43 4.68 5.55
CA LEU A 82 -11.14 4.52 6.82
C LEU A 82 -11.75 3.12 7.04
N VAL A 83 -12.15 2.45 5.95
CA VAL A 83 -12.80 1.13 5.99
C VAL A 83 -11.84 -0.03 5.76
N LEU A 84 -10.55 0.25 5.53
CA LEU A 84 -9.53 -0.77 5.39
C LEU A 84 -9.36 -1.52 6.71
N GLN A 85 -9.52 -2.85 6.69
CA GLN A 85 -9.49 -3.70 7.86
C GLN A 85 -8.24 -4.56 7.94
N ARG A 86 -7.73 -5.03 6.80
CA ARG A 86 -6.62 -5.99 6.74
C ARG A 86 -5.75 -5.72 5.52
N LEU A 87 -4.49 -6.13 5.61
CA LEU A 87 -3.64 -6.27 4.44
C LEU A 87 -3.96 -7.59 3.75
N SER A 88 -3.84 -7.65 2.42
CA SER A 88 -4.17 -8.86 1.66
C SER A 88 -3.24 -10.03 2.02
N ASP A 89 -3.67 -11.27 1.79
CA ASP A 89 -2.80 -12.43 2.07
C ASP A 89 -1.50 -12.39 1.25
N ARG A 90 -1.57 -11.86 0.02
CA ARG A 90 -0.40 -11.68 -0.85
C ARG A 90 0.58 -10.63 -0.32
N PHE A 91 0.08 -9.64 0.43
CA PHE A 91 0.94 -8.68 1.11
C PHE A 91 1.98 -9.33 2.02
N ARG A 92 1.63 -10.45 2.66
CA ARG A 92 2.52 -11.15 3.59
C ARG A 92 3.74 -11.75 2.91
N GLY A 93 3.65 -12.04 1.61
CA GLY A 93 4.67 -12.74 0.83
C GLY A 93 4.90 -14.19 1.28
N SER A 94 5.55 -15.00 0.45
CA SER A 94 5.92 -16.38 0.79
C SER A 94 7.28 -16.47 1.50
N GLU A 95 7.64 -17.67 1.97
CA GLU A 95 9.03 -17.95 2.34
C GLU A 95 9.96 -17.68 1.15
N GLY A 96 11.04 -16.93 1.38
CA GLY A 96 11.97 -16.50 0.33
C GLY A 96 11.51 -15.30 -0.51
N ASN A 97 10.27 -14.84 -0.38
CA ASN A 97 9.77 -13.67 -1.10
C ASN A 97 9.05 -12.69 -0.17
N LYS A 98 9.86 -11.98 0.63
CA LYS A 98 9.42 -10.93 1.55
C LYS A 98 9.75 -9.55 0.99
N TRP A 99 9.13 -8.52 1.55
CA TRP A 99 9.41 -7.15 1.16
C TRP A 99 10.85 -6.74 1.46
N LYS A 100 11.43 -5.97 0.54
CA LYS A 100 12.67 -5.21 0.75
C LYS A 100 12.41 -3.76 1.16
N ILE A 101 11.15 -3.42 1.42
CA ILE A 101 10.70 -2.12 1.91
C ILE A 101 11.49 -1.76 3.16
N GLU A 102 12.07 -0.56 3.12
CA GLU A 102 12.73 0.02 4.28
C GLU A 102 11.74 0.90 5.05
N GLY A 103 10.68 1.40 4.39
CA GLY A 103 9.77 2.38 4.95
C GLY A 103 8.28 2.15 4.83
N LEU A 104 7.59 2.36 5.94
CA LEU A 104 6.16 2.19 6.05
C LEU A 104 5.53 3.42 6.70
N CYS A 105 4.46 3.93 6.09
CA CYS A 105 3.62 4.98 6.65
C CYS A 105 2.16 4.54 6.65
N LEU A 106 1.53 4.58 7.82
CA LEU A 106 0.13 4.24 8.05
C LEU A 106 -0.54 5.41 8.76
N LYS A 107 -1.45 6.12 8.09
CA LYS A 107 -2.16 7.27 8.67
C LYS A 107 -3.66 7.17 8.49
N TYR A 108 -4.40 7.51 9.54
CA TYR A 108 -5.86 7.57 9.48
C TYR A 108 -6.50 6.25 9.00
N LEU A 109 -6.02 5.12 9.56
CA LEU A 109 -6.53 3.78 9.29
C LEU A 109 -7.17 3.21 10.57
N PRO A 110 -8.31 3.76 11.03
CA PRO A 110 -8.87 3.44 12.34
C PRO A 110 -9.29 1.96 12.48
N ASN A 111 -9.60 1.29 11.37
CA ASN A 111 -10.08 -0.09 11.34
C ASN A 111 -9.01 -1.12 10.96
N LEU A 112 -7.77 -0.69 10.66
CA LEU A 112 -6.72 -1.61 10.24
C LEU A 112 -6.27 -2.46 11.45
N GLU A 113 -6.51 -3.76 11.35
CA GLU A 113 -6.18 -4.77 12.35
C GLU A 113 -4.97 -5.57 11.89
N GLU A 114 -3.77 -5.08 12.21
CA GLU A 114 -2.52 -5.82 12.03
C GLU A 114 -1.70 -5.77 13.32
N THR A 115 -0.88 -6.80 13.53
CA THR A 115 0.11 -6.83 14.61
C THR A 115 1.46 -6.34 14.11
N TRP A 116 2.26 -5.76 15.00
CA TRP A 116 3.63 -5.39 14.67
C TRP A 116 4.47 -6.60 14.21
N GLU A 117 4.23 -7.77 14.80
CA GLU A 117 4.89 -9.02 14.43
C GLU A 117 4.54 -9.46 13.00
N GLU A 118 3.27 -9.34 12.58
CA GLU A 118 2.85 -9.60 11.20
C GLU A 118 3.56 -8.66 10.22
N ILE A 119 3.62 -7.36 10.53
CA ILE A 119 4.30 -6.37 9.69
C ILE A 119 5.81 -6.63 9.61
N LYS A 120 6.48 -6.91 10.74
CA LYS A 120 7.91 -7.23 10.75
C LYS A 120 8.22 -8.56 10.05
N SER A 121 7.32 -9.53 10.09
CA SER A 121 7.46 -10.77 9.35
C SER A 121 7.34 -10.56 7.83
N ALA A 122 6.41 -9.71 7.39
CA ALA A 122 6.26 -9.34 5.98
C ALA A 122 7.41 -8.45 5.48
N MET A 123 7.88 -7.52 6.31
CA MET A 123 8.90 -6.52 6.00
C MET A 123 10.11 -6.64 6.96
N PRO A 124 10.95 -7.67 6.80
CA PRO A 124 12.10 -7.87 7.70
C PRO A 124 13.09 -6.70 7.66
N GLY A 125 13.25 -6.05 6.49
CA GLY A 125 14.15 -4.91 6.25
C GLY A 125 13.66 -3.55 6.72
N LEU A 126 12.47 -3.47 7.35
CA LEU A 126 11.85 -2.21 7.74
C LEU A 126 12.70 -1.44 8.78
N LYS A 127 13.08 -0.20 8.44
CA LYS A 127 13.94 0.70 9.23
C LYS A 127 13.17 1.86 9.85
N TYR A 128 12.19 2.43 9.14
CA TYR A 128 11.37 3.53 9.68
C TYR A 128 9.89 3.27 9.45
N VAL A 129 9.11 3.68 10.44
CA VAL A 129 7.68 3.41 10.50
C VAL A 129 7.00 4.65 11.02
N GLU A 130 6.07 5.21 10.27
CA GLU A 130 5.23 6.30 10.72
C GLU A 130 3.81 5.76 10.92
N VAL A 131 3.27 5.89 12.13
CA VAL A 131 1.89 5.46 12.44
C VAL A 131 1.17 6.61 13.13
N SER A 132 0.02 7.01 12.60
CA SER A 132 -0.84 7.99 13.24
C SER A 132 -2.32 7.64 13.03
N HIS A 133 -3.15 7.86 14.04
CA HIS A 133 -4.60 7.64 13.95
C HIS A 133 -5.01 6.22 13.47
N CYS A 134 -4.28 5.19 13.91
CA CYS A 134 -4.54 3.78 13.61
C CYS A 134 -4.89 3.02 14.90
N ASN A 135 -6.15 3.12 15.33
CA ASN A 135 -6.55 2.73 16.69
C ASN A 135 -6.66 1.20 16.90
N SER A 136 -6.81 0.44 15.83
CA SER A 136 -6.99 -1.02 15.87
C SER A 136 -5.70 -1.83 15.68
N LEU A 137 -4.56 -1.15 15.45
CA LEU A 137 -3.25 -1.79 15.37
C LEU A 137 -2.84 -2.33 16.75
N LYS A 138 -2.28 -3.55 16.75
CA LYS A 138 -1.90 -4.27 17.98
C LYS A 138 -0.39 -4.36 18.10
N SER A 139 0.13 -4.29 19.32
CA SER A 139 1.56 -4.45 19.63
C SER A 139 2.50 -3.42 18.98
N PHE A 140 1.97 -2.35 18.38
CA PHE A 140 2.79 -1.21 17.95
C PHE A 140 3.20 -0.42 19.19
N SER A 141 4.48 -0.50 19.58
CA SER A 141 5.07 0.37 20.61
C SER A 141 5.25 1.77 20.03
N CYS A 142 4.15 2.50 19.85
CA CYS A 142 4.17 3.84 19.28
C CYS A 142 4.93 4.82 20.21
N SER A 143 6.24 4.87 20.01
CA SER A 143 7.10 6.01 20.26
C SER A 143 8.14 6.05 19.14
N VAL A 144 7.67 6.24 17.91
CA VAL A 144 8.57 6.47 16.77
C VAL A 144 9.18 7.85 16.94
N LYS A 145 10.31 7.91 17.64
CA LYS A 145 11.21 9.07 17.67
C LYS A 145 12.20 8.94 16.53
N ASN A 146 11.74 9.20 15.32
CA ASN A 146 12.53 9.72 14.21
C ASN A 146 11.54 10.05 13.09
N ILE A 147 10.96 11.25 13.19
CA ILE A 147 10.37 11.94 12.04
C ILE A 147 11.58 12.46 11.23
N ASP A 148 12.35 11.54 10.69
CA ASP A 148 13.20 11.87 9.56
C ASP A 148 12.34 11.64 8.34
N PHE A 149 12.13 12.70 7.56
CA PHE A 149 11.47 12.58 6.28
C PHE A 149 12.22 11.52 5.47
N TRP A 150 11.50 10.51 5.01
CA TRP A 150 11.98 9.60 3.98
C TRP A 150 12.56 10.43 2.83
N ARG A 151 13.85 10.23 2.54
CA ARG A 151 14.66 11.01 1.58
C ARG A 151 15.46 10.09 0.68
#